data_AF-A0A6H1TXL0-F1
#
_entry.id   AF-A0A6H1TXL0-F1
#
_cell.length_a   1.000
_cell.length_b   1.000
_cell.length_c   1.000
_cell.angle_alpha   90.00
_cell.angle_beta   90.00
_cell.angle_gamma   90.00
#
_symmetry.space_group_name_H-M   'P 1'
#
loop_
_entity.id
_entity.type
_entity.pdbx_description
1 polymer ?
#
loop_
_entity_poly.entity_id
_entity_poly.type
_entity_poly.pdbx_seq_one_letter_code
_entity_poly.pdbx_strand_id
1 'polypeptide(L)'
;MLEENRERALQFIAGIEAEMLDASAYQIANELRRYTRKSYNNLQFAIATLSPQDYRGSQLDLAVDLSGEEIDLAHFIASLSDRVALPGLAAAVDFATAWTAKHSSWSGDLGQAIDDWRKDKFTSFQAALNADASYVDLASNIAAFQVGEILNRSDDRPVSIAKVIRDYHRIRYPEHVRDFIRDELGGAIELNTLSNPQKVEAKIRRSIAIFLAFLEMQRLGKSPDKPEAIERAAKILAATSGVSQNDLLSSSLYFLKYLLHKGELNGVCFKPYKNPFWMFDFAGWGTGEPVRVDRVVPSA
;
A
#
# COMPACT_ATOMS: atom_id res chain seq x y z
N MET A 1 -16.34 15.67 14.52
CA MET A 1 -15.87 15.89 13.13
C MET A 1 -15.44 14.60 12.44
N LEU A 2 -14.36 13.91 12.83
CA LEU A 2 -13.91 12.68 12.14
C LEU A 2 -14.92 11.51 12.18
N GLU A 3 -15.60 11.32 13.31
CA GLU A 3 -16.67 10.31 13.44
C GLU A 3 -17.91 10.66 12.59
N GLU A 4 -18.34 11.92 12.62
CA GLU A 4 -19.48 12.40 11.80
C GLU A 4 -19.18 12.26 10.30
N ASN A 5 -17.93 12.55 9.91
CA ASN A 5 -17.41 12.34 8.57
C ASN A 5 -17.48 10.86 8.18
N ARG A 6 -17.11 9.93 9.07
CA ARG A 6 -17.26 8.48 8.83
C ARG A 6 -18.72 8.11 8.58
N GLU A 7 -19.66 8.54 9.42
CA GLU A 7 -21.07 8.19 9.24
C GLU A 7 -21.64 8.75 7.94
N ARG A 8 -21.29 9.99 7.59
CA ARG A 8 -21.68 10.60 6.31
C ARG A 8 -21.11 9.82 5.11
N ALA A 9 -19.84 9.43 5.18
CA ALA A 9 -19.21 8.62 4.14
C ALA A 9 -19.88 7.25 3.99
N LEU A 10 -20.16 6.56 5.10
CA LEU A 10 -20.82 5.26 5.10
C LEU A 10 -22.25 5.34 4.53
N GLN A 11 -22.98 6.42 4.82
CA GLN A 11 -24.30 6.67 4.22
C GLN A 11 -24.19 6.90 2.71
N PHE A 12 -23.21 7.68 2.26
CA PHE A 12 -22.96 7.91 0.84
C PHE A 12 -22.63 6.60 0.11
N ILE A 13 -21.71 5.80 0.66
CA ILE A 13 -21.34 4.48 0.12
C ILE A 13 -22.56 3.57 0.02
N ALA A 14 -23.35 3.47 1.09
CA ALA A 14 -24.57 2.65 1.10
C ALA A 14 -25.61 3.10 0.06
N GLY A 15 -25.68 4.41 -0.24
CA GLY A 15 -26.51 4.94 -1.32
C GLY A 15 -26.09 4.41 -2.70
N ILE A 16 -24.79 4.45 -2.99
CA ILE A 16 -24.23 3.89 -4.24
C ILE A 16 -24.47 2.37 -4.32
N GLU A 17 -24.27 1.65 -3.23
CA GLU A 17 -24.55 0.19 -3.15
C GLU A 17 -26.01 -0.13 -3.47
N ALA A 18 -26.96 0.68 -2.97
CA ALA A 18 -28.39 0.50 -3.21
C ALA A 18 -28.79 0.74 -4.68
N GLU A 19 -28.04 1.57 -5.41
CA GLU A 19 -28.22 1.78 -6.86
C GLU A 19 -27.57 0.67 -7.70
N MET A 20 -26.72 -0.16 -7.10
CA MET A 20 -25.87 -1.15 -7.77
C MET A 20 -26.05 -2.57 -7.21
N LEU A 21 -27.30 -3.01 -6.99
CA LEU A 21 -27.63 -4.24 -6.25
C LEU A 21 -26.96 -5.53 -6.77
N ASP A 22 -26.73 -5.64 -8.08
CA ASP A 22 -26.11 -6.83 -8.70
C ASP A 22 -24.60 -6.67 -8.95
N ALA A 23 -24.02 -5.53 -8.55
CA ALA A 23 -22.62 -5.24 -8.79
C ALA A 23 -21.71 -6.02 -7.83
N SER A 24 -20.56 -6.46 -8.37
CA SER A 24 -19.47 -6.99 -7.57
C SER A 24 -18.81 -5.91 -6.72
N ALA A 25 -18.14 -6.31 -5.63
CA ALA A 25 -17.33 -5.38 -4.82
C ALA A 25 -16.31 -4.61 -5.66
N TYR A 26 -15.74 -5.24 -6.69
CA TYR A 26 -14.84 -4.59 -7.64
C TYR A 26 -15.53 -3.43 -8.37
N GLN A 27 -16.73 -3.64 -8.91
CA GLN A 27 -17.48 -2.59 -9.61
C GLN A 27 -17.85 -1.45 -8.66
N ILE A 28 -18.31 -1.77 -7.45
CA ILE A 28 -18.68 -0.78 -6.43
C ILE A 28 -17.44 0.04 -6.02
N ALA A 29 -16.32 -0.61 -5.68
CA ALA A 29 -15.10 0.10 -5.27
C ALA A 29 -14.56 1.05 -6.37
N ASN A 30 -14.61 0.61 -7.63
CA ASN A 30 -14.23 1.45 -8.77
C ASN A 30 -15.20 2.62 -9.01
N GLU A 31 -16.49 2.43 -8.76
CA GLU A 31 -17.46 3.53 -8.83
C GLU A 31 -17.24 4.53 -7.68
N LEU A 32 -17.04 4.06 -6.45
CA LEU A 32 -16.75 4.92 -5.30
C LEU A 32 -15.51 5.78 -5.53
N ARG A 33 -14.48 5.24 -6.17
CA ARG A 33 -13.25 5.99 -6.50
C ARG A 33 -13.50 7.25 -7.33
N ARG A 34 -14.59 7.30 -8.11
CA ARG A 34 -14.99 8.48 -8.90
C ARG A 34 -15.44 9.66 -8.04
N TYR A 35 -15.72 9.41 -6.77
CA TYR A 35 -16.17 10.40 -5.79
C TYR A 35 -15.07 10.82 -4.80
N THR A 36 -13.80 10.50 -5.10
CA THR A 36 -12.62 10.81 -4.26
C THR A 36 -11.91 12.10 -4.71
N ARG A 37 -10.67 12.01 -5.22
CA ARG A 37 -9.88 13.13 -5.76
C ARG A 37 -9.61 12.93 -7.23
N LYS A 38 -9.70 14.02 -8.00
CA LYS A 38 -9.39 14.00 -9.44
C LYS A 38 -8.02 13.40 -9.78
N SER A 39 -7.01 13.57 -8.93
CA SER A 39 -5.68 12.97 -9.12
C SER A 39 -5.70 11.42 -9.10
N TYR A 40 -6.66 10.81 -8.41
CA TYR A 40 -6.86 9.35 -8.33
C TYR A 40 -7.68 8.76 -9.49
N ASN A 41 -8.12 9.58 -10.45
CA ASN A 41 -8.98 9.19 -11.57
C ASN A 41 -8.26 9.17 -12.92
N ASN A 42 -6.93 9.10 -12.91
CA ASN A 42 -6.11 9.18 -14.13
C ASN A 42 -5.94 7.82 -14.83
N LEU A 43 -5.37 7.83 -16.04
CA LEU A 43 -5.19 6.64 -16.87
C LEU A 43 -4.37 5.52 -16.20
N GLN A 44 -3.42 5.85 -15.31
CA GLN A 44 -2.62 4.84 -14.60
C GLN A 44 -3.52 3.95 -13.75
N PHE A 45 -4.47 4.55 -13.04
CA PHE A 45 -5.42 3.80 -12.22
C PHE A 45 -6.43 3.05 -13.05
N ALA A 46 -6.88 3.62 -14.18
CA ALA A 46 -7.73 2.88 -15.10
C ALA A 46 -7.04 1.62 -15.67
N ILE A 47 -5.73 1.66 -15.88
CA ILE A 47 -4.94 0.48 -16.27
C ILE A 47 -4.79 -0.48 -15.10
N ALA A 48 -4.48 0.00 -13.90
CA ALA A 48 -4.28 -0.84 -12.72
C ALA A 48 -5.55 -1.60 -12.33
N THR A 49 -6.70 -0.92 -12.37
CA THR A 49 -7.99 -1.53 -12.05
C THR A 49 -8.59 -2.27 -13.24
N LEU A 50 -8.28 -1.89 -14.49
CA LEU A 50 -9.02 -2.25 -15.71
C LEU A 50 -10.43 -1.64 -15.76
N SER A 51 -10.57 -0.42 -15.24
CA SER A 51 -11.84 0.32 -15.25
C SER A 51 -11.62 1.81 -15.52
N PRO A 52 -12.24 2.42 -16.55
CA PRO A 52 -12.26 3.87 -16.71
C PRO A 52 -13.03 4.53 -15.56
N GLN A 53 -12.40 5.47 -14.87
CA GLN A 53 -12.94 6.09 -13.65
C GLN A 53 -13.04 7.61 -13.81
N ASP A 54 -13.93 8.12 -14.65
CA ASP A 54 -14.10 9.57 -14.78
C ASP A 54 -14.56 10.19 -13.46
N TYR A 55 -13.89 11.26 -13.03
CA TYR A 55 -14.21 11.99 -11.80
C TYR A 55 -15.65 12.53 -11.80
N ARG A 56 -16.39 12.26 -10.73
CA ARG A 56 -17.80 12.64 -10.53
C ARG A 56 -18.04 13.57 -9.33
N GLY A 57 -17.07 13.72 -8.43
CA GLY A 57 -17.16 14.62 -7.29
C GLY A 57 -16.18 14.26 -6.18
N SER A 58 -16.23 15.00 -5.07
CA SER A 58 -15.29 14.87 -3.93
C SER A 58 -15.99 14.52 -2.62
N GLN A 59 -17.14 13.83 -2.70
CA GLN A 59 -17.96 13.46 -1.54
C GLN A 59 -17.22 12.51 -0.57
N LEU A 60 -16.19 11.80 -1.04
CA LEU A 60 -15.33 10.91 -0.26
C LEU A 60 -13.91 11.49 -0.04
N ASP A 61 -13.67 12.75 -0.41
CA ASP A 61 -12.42 13.47 -0.13
C ASP A 61 -12.48 14.16 1.24
N LEU A 62 -12.31 13.36 2.28
CA LEU A 62 -12.37 13.81 3.67
C LEU A 62 -11.56 12.88 4.58
N ALA A 63 -11.16 13.39 5.74
CA ALA A 63 -10.60 12.59 6.81
C ALA A 63 -11.71 11.96 7.66
N VAL A 64 -11.54 10.68 8.01
CA VAL A 64 -12.46 9.92 8.87
C VAL A 64 -11.69 9.26 10.02
N ASP A 65 -12.40 8.92 11.09
CA ASP A 65 -11.86 8.04 12.14
C ASP A 65 -12.22 6.59 11.82
N LEU A 66 -11.22 5.72 11.67
CA LEU A 66 -11.42 4.26 11.63
C LEU A 66 -10.50 3.58 12.65
N SER A 67 -11.08 2.74 13.52
CA SER A 67 -10.36 2.01 14.56
C SER A 67 -9.50 2.87 15.50
N GLY A 68 -9.84 4.16 15.66
CA GLY A 68 -9.10 5.12 16.48
C GLY A 68 -7.94 5.82 15.76
N GLU A 69 -7.81 5.66 14.43
CA GLU A 69 -6.83 6.37 13.61
C GLU A 69 -7.52 7.31 12.61
N GLU A 70 -6.86 8.42 12.33
CA GLU A 70 -7.23 9.30 11.22
C GLU A 70 -6.86 8.62 9.90
N ILE A 71 -7.84 8.53 9.01
CA ILE A 71 -7.74 7.92 7.68
C ILE A 71 -8.10 8.97 6.64
N ASP A 72 -7.24 9.14 5.64
CA ASP A 72 -7.61 9.82 4.40
C ASP A 72 -8.51 8.88 3.60
N LEU A 73 -9.81 9.20 3.55
CA LEU A 73 -10.80 8.34 2.93
C LEU A 73 -10.64 8.28 1.40
N ALA A 74 -10.20 9.37 0.76
CA ALA A 74 -9.96 9.36 -0.67
C ALA A 74 -8.81 8.42 -1.02
N HIS A 75 -7.72 8.48 -0.26
CA HIS A 75 -6.61 7.55 -0.38
C HIS A 75 -7.06 6.11 -0.11
N PHE A 76 -7.81 5.88 0.99
CA PHE A 76 -8.31 4.56 1.35
C PHE A 76 -9.17 3.93 0.24
N ILE A 77 -10.13 4.66 -0.33
CA ILE A 77 -11.01 4.15 -1.40
C ILE A 77 -10.21 3.90 -2.69
N ALA A 78 -9.26 4.78 -3.03
CA ALA A 78 -8.36 4.58 -4.15
C ALA A 78 -7.56 3.28 -3.97
N SER A 79 -6.88 3.13 -2.84
CA SER A 79 -6.12 1.92 -2.51
C SER A 79 -7.01 0.68 -2.47
N LEU A 80 -8.23 0.77 -1.94
CA LEU A 80 -9.20 -0.33 -1.90
C LEU A 80 -9.59 -0.80 -3.31
N SER A 81 -9.86 0.13 -4.24
CA SER A 81 -10.20 -0.25 -5.61
C SER A 81 -9.07 -1.03 -6.30
N ASP A 82 -7.83 -0.77 -5.91
CA ASP A 82 -6.65 -1.46 -6.40
C ASP A 82 -6.47 -2.85 -5.76
N ARG A 83 -7.19 -3.13 -4.66
CA ARG A 83 -7.11 -4.40 -3.91
C ARG A 83 -8.23 -5.39 -4.19
N VAL A 84 -9.41 -4.91 -4.57
CA VAL A 84 -10.55 -5.80 -4.80
C VAL A 84 -10.31 -6.58 -6.10
N ALA A 85 -10.42 -7.91 -6.02
CA ALA A 85 -10.14 -8.82 -7.11
C ALA A 85 -11.14 -8.63 -8.27
N LEU A 86 -10.65 -8.80 -9.50
CA LEU A 86 -11.52 -8.83 -10.68
C LEU A 86 -12.59 -9.92 -10.56
N PRO A 87 -13.84 -9.69 -11.01
CA PRO A 87 -14.90 -10.68 -10.90
C PRO A 87 -14.79 -11.80 -11.95
N GLY A 88 -15.28 -12.99 -11.61
CA GLY A 88 -15.46 -14.10 -12.56
C GLY A 88 -14.14 -14.65 -13.12
N LEU A 89 -14.12 -15.00 -14.41
CA LEU A 89 -12.93 -15.55 -15.09
C LEU A 89 -11.75 -14.56 -15.13
N ALA A 90 -12.01 -13.25 -14.98
CA ALA A 90 -10.97 -12.24 -14.94
C ALA A 90 -10.15 -12.29 -13.62
N ALA A 91 -10.67 -12.88 -12.55
CA ALA A 91 -9.91 -13.15 -11.32
C ALA A 91 -8.65 -13.98 -11.61
N ALA A 92 -8.73 -14.92 -12.56
CA ALA A 92 -7.63 -15.81 -12.92
C ALA A 92 -6.45 -15.09 -13.58
N VAL A 93 -6.66 -13.87 -14.10
CA VAL A 93 -5.62 -13.04 -14.71
C VAL A 93 -5.26 -11.82 -13.87
N ASP A 94 -5.80 -11.70 -12.65
CA ASP A 94 -5.56 -10.55 -11.79
C ASP A 94 -4.08 -10.43 -11.39
N PHE A 95 -3.40 -11.58 -11.23
CA PHE A 95 -1.95 -11.64 -11.02
C PHE A 95 -1.15 -10.99 -12.16
N ALA A 96 -1.68 -10.97 -13.38
CA ALA A 96 -1.03 -10.37 -14.54
C ALA A 96 -1.01 -8.84 -14.47
N THR A 97 -1.70 -8.24 -13.48
CA THR A 97 -1.63 -6.82 -13.15
C THR A 97 -0.92 -6.54 -11.82
N ALA A 98 -0.54 -7.55 -11.04
CA ALA A 98 0.15 -7.37 -9.76
C ALA A 98 1.51 -6.65 -9.86
N TRP A 99 2.16 -6.67 -11.03
CA TRP A 99 3.41 -5.95 -11.29
C TRP A 99 3.24 -4.42 -11.45
N THR A 100 2.01 -3.90 -11.54
CA THR A 100 1.73 -2.45 -11.57
C THR A 100 1.60 -1.85 -10.17
N ALA A 101 1.96 -2.61 -9.14
CA ALA A 101 1.66 -2.33 -7.72
C ALA A 101 0.17 -2.31 -7.37
N LYS A 102 -0.69 -2.85 -8.25
CA LYS A 102 -2.00 -3.36 -7.87
C LYS A 102 -1.82 -4.28 -6.66
N HIS A 103 -2.65 -4.12 -5.62
CA HIS A 103 -2.52 -4.82 -4.33
C HIS A 103 -1.34 -4.41 -3.45
N SER A 104 -0.67 -3.27 -3.66
CA SER A 104 0.40 -2.79 -2.76
C SER A 104 0.57 -1.27 -2.80
N SER A 105 -0.53 -0.51 -2.67
CA SER A 105 -0.54 0.97 -2.67
C SER A 105 0.50 1.60 -1.71
N TRP A 106 0.69 1.01 -0.52
CA TRP A 106 1.74 1.42 0.42
C TRP A 106 3.17 1.39 -0.17
N SER A 107 3.45 0.48 -1.11
CA SER A 107 4.74 0.42 -1.79
C SER A 107 4.89 1.51 -2.86
N GLY A 108 3.76 1.96 -3.42
CA GLY A 108 3.68 3.09 -4.34
C GLY A 108 4.04 4.40 -3.66
N ASP A 109 3.45 4.66 -2.50
CA ASP A 109 3.73 5.84 -1.66
C ASP A 109 5.21 5.93 -1.26
N LEU A 110 5.76 4.83 -0.74
CA LEU A 110 7.18 4.74 -0.36
C LEU A 110 8.11 4.88 -1.57
N GLY A 111 7.73 4.30 -2.72
CA GLY A 111 8.49 4.44 -3.95
C GLY A 111 8.41 5.85 -4.53
N GLN A 112 7.26 6.52 -4.43
CA GLN A 112 7.07 7.89 -4.88
C GLN A 112 7.94 8.85 -4.07
N ALA A 113 8.04 8.65 -2.76
CA ALA A 113 8.96 9.41 -1.90
C ALA A 113 10.42 9.30 -2.38
N ILE A 114 10.87 8.10 -2.78
CA ILE A 114 12.21 7.90 -3.36
C ILE A 114 12.37 8.67 -4.66
N ASP A 115 11.41 8.52 -5.59
CA ASP A 115 11.46 9.16 -6.90
C ASP A 115 11.45 10.70 -6.79
N ASP A 116 10.66 11.26 -5.88
CA ASP A 116 10.53 12.70 -5.69
C ASP A 116 11.72 13.30 -4.95
N TRP A 117 12.25 12.59 -3.95
CA TRP A 117 13.53 12.94 -3.33
C TRP A 117 14.66 13.00 -4.36
N ARG A 118 14.74 12.00 -5.24
CA ARG A 118 15.77 11.92 -6.28
C ARG A 118 15.63 12.98 -7.38
N LYS A 119 14.49 13.65 -7.44
CA LYS A 119 14.22 14.80 -8.33
C LYS A 119 14.40 16.14 -7.61
N ASP A 120 15.01 16.12 -6.42
CA ASP A 120 15.27 17.31 -5.60
C ASP A 120 14.00 18.12 -5.26
N LYS A 121 12.84 17.46 -5.19
CA LYS A 121 11.57 18.13 -4.81
C LYS A 121 11.50 18.48 -3.33
N PHE A 122 12.28 17.78 -2.50
CA PHE A 122 12.27 17.91 -1.06
C PHE A 122 13.67 18.19 -0.53
N THR A 123 13.76 18.89 0.60
CA THR A 123 15.04 19.26 1.24
C THR A 123 15.70 18.12 2.01
N SER A 124 14.95 17.07 2.32
CA SER A 124 15.45 15.86 2.96
C SER A 124 14.62 14.65 2.57
N PHE A 125 15.20 13.46 2.67
CA PHE A 125 14.47 12.24 2.35
C PHE A 125 13.31 11.97 3.33
N GLN A 126 13.47 12.34 4.61
CA GLN A 126 12.39 12.25 5.58
C GLN A 126 11.21 13.15 5.23
N ALA A 127 11.46 14.34 4.65
CA ALA A 127 10.39 15.22 4.19
C ALA A 127 9.60 14.60 3.03
N ALA A 128 10.28 13.92 2.10
CA ALA A 128 9.62 13.17 1.03
C ALA A 128 8.76 12.02 1.60
N LEU A 129 9.32 11.23 2.53
CA LEU A 129 8.57 10.15 3.19
C LEU A 129 7.34 10.67 3.96
N ASN A 130 7.46 11.81 4.65
CA ASN A 130 6.34 12.40 5.37
C ASN A 130 5.26 12.97 4.44
N ALA A 131 5.64 13.41 3.23
CA ALA A 131 4.73 13.99 2.25
C ALA A 131 4.01 12.93 1.42
N ASP A 132 4.73 11.91 0.95
CA ASP A 132 4.21 10.91 0.02
C ASP A 132 3.80 9.59 0.71
N ALA A 133 4.32 9.31 1.91
CA ALA A 133 4.03 8.12 2.71
C ALA A 133 3.78 8.49 4.18
N SER A 134 2.90 9.48 4.38
CA SER A 134 2.54 9.96 5.71
C SER A 134 1.94 8.84 6.57
N TYR A 135 1.93 8.99 7.89
CA TYR A 135 1.31 7.98 8.77
C TYR A 135 -0.18 7.81 8.51
N VAL A 136 -0.86 8.85 7.99
CA VAL A 136 -2.26 8.80 7.58
C VAL A 136 -2.42 7.97 6.30
N ASP A 137 -1.57 8.18 5.28
CA ASP A 137 -1.60 7.37 4.04
C ASP A 137 -1.27 5.89 4.33
N LEU A 138 -0.25 5.64 5.17
CA LEU A 138 0.07 4.28 5.62
C LEU A 138 -1.11 3.64 6.37
N ALA A 139 -1.85 4.42 7.17
CA ALA A 139 -3.04 3.93 7.84
C ALA A 139 -4.17 3.59 6.87
N SER A 140 -4.44 4.48 5.90
CA SER A 140 -5.38 4.27 4.80
C SER A 140 -5.06 3.01 4.00
N ASN A 141 -3.78 2.75 3.74
CA ASN A 141 -3.34 1.56 3.00
C ASN A 141 -3.54 0.25 3.78
N ILE A 142 -3.27 0.24 5.09
CA ILE A 142 -3.53 -0.93 5.93
C ILE A 142 -5.04 -1.18 6.07
N ALA A 143 -5.84 -0.13 6.24
CA ALA A 143 -7.29 -0.25 6.24
C ALA A 143 -7.81 -0.83 4.91
N ALA A 144 -7.31 -0.33 3.78
CA ALA A 144 -7.67 -0.81 2.45
C ALA A 144 -7.29 -2.28 2.23
N PHE A 145 -6.13 -2.71 2.75
CA PHE A 145 -5.74 -4.14 2.79
C PHE A 145 -6.77 -4.98 3.52
N GLN A 146 -7.09 -4.65 4.77
CA GLN A 146 -7.96 -5.47 5.60
C GLN A 146 -9.39 -5.54 5.06
N VAL A 147 -9.94 -4.38 4.67
CA VAL A 147 -11.27 -4.32 4.05
C VAL A 147 -11.27 -5.10 2.74
N GLY A 148 -10.25 -4.95 1.89
CA GLY A 148 -10.12 -5.67 0.63
C GLY A 148 -10.07 -7.19 0.81
N GLU A 149 -9.30 -7.70 1.78
CA GLU A 149 -9.23 -9.14 2.09
C GLU A 149 -10.58 -9.71 2.49
N ILE A 150 -11.35 -8.99 3.33
CA ILE A 150 -12.69 -9.43 3.72
C ILE A 150 -13.62 -9.47 2.50
N LEU A 151 -13.58 -8.43 1.65
CA LEU A 151 -14.41 -8.36 0.44
C LEU A 151 -14.06 -9.48 -0.56
N ASN A 152 -12.77 -9.81 -0.72
CA ASN A 152 -12.30 -10.83 -1.65
C ASN A 152 -12.61 -12.26 -1.18
N ARG A 153 -12.74 -12.49 0.13
CA ARG A 153 -13.08 -13.81 0.72
C ARG A 153 -14.59 -14.01 0.90
N SER A 154 -15.40 -12.97 0.73
CA SER A 154 -16.84 -13.02 0.96
C SER A 154 -17.55 -13.76 -0.17
N ASP A 155 -18.15 -14.91 0.15
CA ASP A 155 -19.12 -15.58 -0.72
C ASP A 155 -20.49 -14.88 -0.73
N ASP A 156 -20.75 -13.98 0.24
CA ASP A 156 -22.02 -13.27 0.35
C ASP A 156 -22.23 -12.36 -0.87
N ARG A 157 -23.37 -12.53 -1.55
CA ARG A 157 -23.88 -11.56 -2.51
C ARG A 157 -25.28 -11.10 -2.09
N PRO A 158 -25.55 -9.78 -2.08
CA PRO A 158 -24.62 -8.68 -2.44
C PRO A 158 -23.61 -8.36 -1.33
N VAL A 159 -22.38 -8.03 -1.73
CA VAL A 159 -21.31 -7.59 -0.81
C VAL A 159 -21.52 -6.10 -0.47
N SER A 160 -21.54 -5.74 0.81
CA SER A 160 -21.60 -4.33 1.25
C SER A 160 -20.24 -3.86 1.79
N ILE A 161 -19.58 -2.99 1.03
CA ILE A 161 -18.36 -2.27 1.44
C ILE A 161 -18.65 -1.42 2.67
N ALA A 162 -19.79 -0.72 2.73
CA ALA A 162 -20.17 0.07 3.91
C ALA A 162 -20.25 -0.79 5.17
N LYS A 163 -20.83 -2.00 5.09
CA LYS A 163 -20.86 -2.94 6.22
C LYS A 163 -19.45 -3.39 6.61
N VAL A 164 -18.61 -3.76 5.65
CA VAL A 164 -17.24 -4.23 5.95
C VAL A 164 -16.41 -3.12 6.60
N ILE A 165 -16.52 -1.87 6.15
CA ILE A 165 -15.84 -0.72 6.80
C ILE A 165 -16.32 -0.54 8.25
N ARG A 166 -17.63 -0.69 8.53
CA ARG A 166 -18.15 -0.67 9.91
C ARG A 166 -17.59 -1.80 10.76
N ASP A 167 -17.49 -3.00 10.20
CA ASP A 167 -16.94 -4.16 10.91
C ASP A 167 -15.44 -3.99 11.18
N TYR A 168 -14.68 -3.44 10.22
CA TYR A 168 -13.28 -3.04 10.41
C TYR A 168 -13.13 -2.07 11.61
N HIS A 169 -13.95 -1.02 11.66
CA HIS A 169 -13.87 0.03 12.70
C HIS A 169 -14.06 -0.52 14.13
N ARG A 170 -14.76 -1.66 14.31
CA ARG A 170 -15.01 -2.26 15.63
C ARG A 170 -13.77 -2.94 16.24
N ILE A 171 -12.76 -3.22 15.43
CA ILE A 171 -11.51 -3.84 15.85
C ILE A 171 -10.47 -2.74 16.07
N ARG A 172 -9.64 -2.86 17.12
CA ARG A 172 -8.61 -1.85 17.43
C ARG A 172 -7.53 -1.82 16.34
N TYR A 173 -7.03 -0.64 16.01
CA TYR A 173 -6.04 -0.48 14.94
C TYR A 173 -4.77 -1.36 15.08
N PRO A 174 -4.18 -1.55 16.28
CA PRO A 174 -3.03 -2.44 16.43
C PRO A 174 -3.28 -3.89 15.99
N GLU A 175 -4.50 -4.38 16.09
CA GLU A 175 -4.86 -5.74 15.64
C GLU A 175 -4.80 -5.82 14.10
N HIS A 176 -5.35 -4.82 13.41
CA HIS A 176 -5.27 -4.68 11.95
C HIS A 176 -3.83 -4.61 11.43
N VAL A 177 -2.96 -3.90 12.14
CA VAL A 177 -1.53 -3.81 11.78
C VAL A 177 -0.84 -5.17 11.94
N ARG A 178 -1.16 -5.92 13.00
CA ARG A 178 -0.59 -7.26 13.22
C ARG A 178 -1.09 -8.26 12.19
N ASP A 179 -2.36 -8.18 11.81
CA ASP A 179 -2.93 -8.96 10.72
C ASP A 179 -2.26 -8.61 9.39
N PHE A 180 -2.05 -7.33 9.12
CA PHE A 180 -1.33 -6.89 7.92
C PHE A 180 0.10 -7.44 7.86
N ILE A 181 0.84 -7.39 8.98
CA ILE A 181 2.17 -7.97 9.08
C ILE A 181 2.16 -9.48 8.77
N ARG A 182 1.18 -10.22 9.28
CA ARG A 182 1.08 -11.67 9.07
C ARG A 182 0.67 -12.00 7.64
N ASP A 183 -0.42 -11.41 7.17
CA ASP A 183 -1.12 -11.82 5.95
C ASP A 183 -0.49 -11.18 4.71
N GLU A 184 -0.24 -9.86 4.75
CA GLU A 184 0.41 -9.17 3.63
C GLU A 184 1.92 -9.43 3.63
N LEU A 185 2.59 -9.37 4.79
CA LEU A 185 4.07 -9.36 4.82
C LEU A 185 4.70 -10.71 5.18
N GLY A 186 3.92 -11.71 5.59
CA GLY A 186 4.43 -13.02 5.99
C GLY A 186 5.27 -12.99 7.27
N GLY A 187 5.00 -12.02 8.14
CA GLY A 187 5.65 -11.85 9.44
C GLY A 187 5.15 -12.86 10.47
N ALA A 188 6.05 -13.26 11.37
CA ALA A 188 5.75 -14.14 12.51
C ALA A 188 5.89 -13.32 13.80
N ILE A 189 4.82 -13.26 14.60
CA ILE A 189 4.77 -12.47 15.82
C ILE A 189 4.71 -13.40 17.03
N GLU A 190 5.73 -13.33 17.87
CA GLU A 190 5.88 -14.13 19.10
C GLU A 190 6.12 -13.18 20.28
N LEU A 191 5.31 -13.28 21.34
CA LEU A 191 5.47 -12.47 22.56
C LEU A 191 5.64 -10.96 22.26
N ASN A 192 4.77 -10.39 21.41
CA ASN A 192 4.82 -9.00 20.95
C ASN A 192 6.10 -8.59 20.20
N THR A 193 6.85 -9.56 19.67
CA THR A 193 8.06 -9.29 18.89
C THR A 193 7.92 -9.92 17.52
N LEU A 194 8.35 -9.22 16.48
CA LEU A 194 8.46 -9.79 15.14
C LEU A 194 9.68 -10.72 15.12
N SER A 195 9.47 -12.04 14.99
CA SER A 195 10.53 -13.06 15.10
C SER A 195 11.32 -13.24 13.79
N ASN A 196 10.80 -12.76 12.66
CA ASN A 196 11.44 -12.81 11.35
C ASN A 196 11.56 -11.43 10.65
N PRO A 197 12.09 -10.40 11.33
CA PRO A 197 12.06 -9.02 10.84
C PRO A 197 12.82 -8.83 9.52
N GLN A 198 13.91 -9.57 9.30
CA GLN A 198 14.64 -9.54 8.02
C GLN A 198 13.79 -9.98 6.82
N LYS A 199 12.86 -10.92 7.01
CA LYS A 199 11.98 -11.43 5.95
C LYS A 199 10.90 -10.40 5.60
N VAL A 200 10.30 -9.80 6.63
CA VAL A 200 9.30 -8.73 6.47
C VAL A 200 9.91 -7.53 5.77
N GLU A 201 11.06 -7.05 6.26
CA GLU A 201 11.76 -5.91 5.68
C GLU A 201 12.13 -6.15 4.21
N ALA A 202 12.65 -7.33 3.89
CA ALA A 202 13.00 -7.65 2.51
C ALA A 202 11.79 -7.73 1.58
N LYS A 203 10.63 -8.20 2.09
CA LYS A 203 9.38 -8.16 1.33
C LYS A 203 8.93 -6.73 1.06
N ILE A 204 8.97 -5.85 2.06
CA ILE A 204 8.69 -4.41 1.90
C ILE A 204 9.60 -3.81 0.84
N ARG A 205 10.92 -4.00 0.99
CA ARG A 205 11.93 -3.46 0.07
C ARG A 205 11.73 -3.95 -1.37
N ARG A 206 11.41 -5.24 -1.53
CA ARG A 206 11.12 -5.85 -2.82
C ARG A 206 9.90 -5.20 -3.48
N SER A 207 8.81 -4.99 -2.75
CA SER A 207 7.60 -4.36 -3.30
C SER A 207 7.87 -2.94 -3.78
N ILE A 208 8.63 -2.15 -3.01
CA ILE A 208 9.03 -0.79 -3.40
C ILE A 208 9.88 -0.82 -4.69
N ALA A 209 10.84 -1.75 -4.79
CA ALA A 209 11.67 -1.89 -5.97
C ALA A 209 10.86 -2.29 -7.22
N ILE A 210 9.85 -3.16 -7.07
CA ILE A 210 8.93 -3.53 -8.16
C ILE A 210 8.17 -2.29 -8.65
N PHE A 211 7.63 -1.48 -7.73
CA PHE A 211 6.93 -0.25 -8.10
C PHE A 211 7.84 0.76 -8.82
N LEU A 212 9.04 1.00 -8.32
CA LEU A 212 10.01 1.91 -8.97
C LEU A 212 10.38 1.43 -10.37
N ALA A 213 10.59 0.12 -10.55
CA ALA A 213 10.84 -0.46 -11.86
C ALA A 213 9.63 -0.27 -12.79
N PHE A 214 8.40 -0.40 -12.28
CA PHE A 214 7.19 -0.09 -13.03
C PHE A 214 7.12 1.38 -13.46
N LEU A 215 7.43 2.33 -12.58
CA LEU A 215 7.49 3.76 -12.94
C LEU A 215 8.50 4.03 -14.06
N GLU A 216 9.69 3.42 -14.00
CA GLU A 216 10.67 3.49 -15.09
C GLU A 216 10.12 2.91 -16.40
N MET A 217 9.44 1.76 -16.34
CA MET A 217 8.82 1.15 -17.51
C MET A 217 7.66 1.99 -18.07
N GLN A 218 6.88 2.68 -17.24
CA GLN A 218 5.81 3.56 -17.72
C GLN A 218 6.37 4.80 -18.45
N ARG A 219 7.55 5.29 -18.05
CA ARG A 219 8.26 6.37 -18.76
C ARG A 219 8.65 5.95 -20.20
N LEU A 220 8.76 4.64 -20.49
CA LEU A 220 8.98 4.11 -21.85
C LEU A 220 7.86 4.47 -22.82
N GLY A 221 6.60 4.51 -22.35
CA GLY A 221 5.46 4.88 -23.19
C GLY A 221 5.54 6.31 -23.72
N LYS A 222 6.50 7.11 -23.22
CA LYS A 222 6.67 8.53 -23.51
C LYS A 222 8.07 8.91 -24.03
N SER A 223 9.03 7.97 -24.15
CA SER A 223 10.43 8.27 -24.51
C SER A 223 10.99 7.38 -25.63
N PRO A 224 11.81 7.92 -26.57
CA PRO A 224 12.46 7.14 -27.62
C PRO A 224 13.60 6.22 -27.13
N ASP A 225 14.15 6.43 -25.93
CA ASP A 225 15.34 5.71 -25.42
C ASP A 225 14.98 4.44 -24.61
N LYS A 226 14.36 3.48 -25.29
CA LYS A 226 13.86 2.23 -24.69
C LYS A 226 14.93 1.33 -24.03
N PRO A 227 16.15 1.16 -24.58
CA PRO A 227 17.15 0.26 -24.00
C PRO A 227 17.66 0.70 -22.62
N GLU A 228 17.87 2.00 -22.39
CA GLU A 228 18.42 2.50 -21.13
C GLU A 228 17.43 2.39 -19.97
N ALA A 229 16.14 2.59 -20.22
CA ALA A 229 15.10 2.46 -19.22
C ALA A 229 14.88 0.99 -18.80
N ILE A 230 14.98 0.04 -19.74
CA ILE A 230 15.00 -1.39 -19.42
C ILE A 230 16.20 -1.72 -18.52
N GLU A 231 17.37 -1.17 -18.83
CA GLU A 231 18.57 -1.34 -18.02
C GLU A 231 18.42 -0.72 -16.62
N ARG A 232 17.81 0.46 -16.49
CA ARG A 232 17.50 1.09 -15.19
C ARG A 232 16.52 0.27 -14.37
N ALA A 233 15.42 -0.19 -14.98
CA ALA A 233 14.45 -1.07 -14.32
C ALA A 233 15.11 -2.38 -13.86
N ALA A 234 15.97 -2.97 -14.70
CA ALA A 234 16.74 -4.17 -14.33
C ALA A 234 17.71 -3.91 -13.17
N LYS A 235 18.38 -2.74 -13.13
CA LYS A 235 19.26 -2.35 -12.02
C LYS A 235 18.50 -2.14 -10.71
N ILE A 236 17.30 -1.55 -10.77
CA ILE A 236 16.41 -1.37 -9.62
C ILE A 236 15.96 -2.74 -9.09
N LEU A 237 15.48 -3.63 -9.97
CA LEU A 237 15.05 -4.97 -9.61
C LEU A 237 16.20 -5.85 -9.10
N ALA A 238 17.40 -5.71 -9.67
CA ALA A 238 18.56 -6.41 -9.16
C ALA A 238 19.09 -5.77 -7.85
N ALA A 239 18.57 -4.59 -7.47
CA ALA A 239 19.08 -3.73 -6.42
C ALA A 239 20.61 -3.53 -6.56
N THR A 240 21.17 -3.50 -7.77
CA THR A 240 22.62 -3.55 -8.00
C THR A 240 23.31 -2.20 -7.98
N SER A 241 22.56 -1.09 -7.86
CA SER A 241 23.15 0.24 -7.69
C SER A 241 23.13 0.63 -6.20
N GLY A 242 24.31 0.94 -5.62
CA GLY A 242 24.42 1.27 -4.19
C GLY A 242 23.57 2.48 -3.76
N VAL A 243 23.28 3.38 -4.71
CA VAL A 243 22.42 4.55 -4.52
C VAL A 243 20.94 4.17 -4.36
N SER A 244 20.45 3.14 -5.08
CA SER A 244 19.07 2.64 -4.90
C SER A 244 18.93 1.77 -3.65
N GLN A 245 19.97 1.03 -3.26
CA GLN A 245 19.91 0.15 -2.08
C GLN A 245 19.66 0.90 -0.77
N ASN A 246 20.32 2.04 -0.57
CA ASN A 246 20.20 2.80 0.66
C ASN A 246 18.83 3.49 0.80
N ASP A 247 18.27 4.01 -0.29
CA ASP A 247 16.94 4.62 -0.28
C ASP A 247 15.84 3.59 -0.05
N LEU A 248 15.98 2.43 -0.72
CA LEU A 248 15.10 1.29 -0.56
C LEU A 248 15.12 0.77 0.89
N LEU A 249 16.31 0.61 1.47
CA LEU A 249 16.47 0.23 2.87
C LEU A 249 15.89 1.30 3.82
N SER A 250 16.17 2.57 3.58
CA SER A 250 15.67 3.64 4.45
C SER A 250 14.14 3.74 4.42
N SER A 251 13.52 3.56 3.25
CA SER A 251 12.06 3.51 3.11
C SER A 251 11.44 2.29 3.76
N SER A 252 12.06 1.11 3.59
CA SER A 252 11.56 -0.12 4.20
C SER A 252 11.64 -0.07 5.72
N LEU A 253 12.71 0.51 6.27
CA LEU A 253 12.87 0.73 7.71
C LEU A 253 11.90 1.77 8.27
N TYR A 254 11.62 2.84 7.51
CA TYR A 254 10.58 3.81 7.87
C TYR A 254 9.21 3.13 8.02
N PHE A 255 8.82 2.30 7.05
CA PHE A 255 7.54 1.58 7.13
C PHE A 255 7.56 0.49 8.22
N LEU A 256 8.65 -0.26 8.36
CA LEU A 256 8.78 -1.25 9.43
C LEU A 256 8.66 -0.60 10.81
N LYS A 257 9.24 0.59 11.00
CA LYS A 257 9.11 1.36 12.23
C LYS A 257 7.65 1.73 12.51
N TYR A 258 6.94 2.22 11.50
CA TYR A 258 5.50 2.49 11.61
C TYR A 258 4.72 1.24 12.04
N LEU A 259 4.98 0.10 11.39
CA LEU A 259 4.33 -1.18 11.70
C LEU A 259 4.59 -1.64 13.14
N LEU A 260 5.84 -1.55 13.61
CA LEU A 260 6.17 -1.91 15.00
C LEU A 260 5.50 -0.97 16.00
N HIS A 261 5.50 0.34 15.71
CA HIS A 261 4.88 1.34 16.56
C HIS A 261 3.37 1.14 16.68
N LYS A 262 2.67 1.14 15.54
CA LYS A 262 1.20 1.05 15.48
C LYS A 262 0.66 -0.34 15.78
N GLY A 263 1.43 -1.40 15.54
CA GLY A 263 1.10 -2.77 15.94
C GLY A 263 1.40 -3.08 17.42
N GLU A 264 1.85 -2.09 18.19
CA GLU A 264 2.27 -2.22 19.60
C GLU A 264 3.32 -3.34 19.81
N LEU A 265 4.23 -3.50 18.84
CA LEU A 265 5.30 -4.49 18.88
C LEU A 265 6.58 -3.91 19.49
N ASN A 266 7.40 -4.78 20.06
CA ASN A 266 8.73 -4.44 20.54
C ASN A 266 9.65 -4.05 19.39
N GLY A 267 10.63 -3.19 19.68
CA GLY A 267 11.71 -2.90 18.75
C GLY A 267 12.52 -4.15 18.41
N VAL A 268 13.10 -4.19 17.22
CA VAL A 268 13.85 -5.35 16.71
C VAL A 268 15.26 -4.95 16.30
N CYS A 269 16.18 -5.91 16.36
CA CYS A 269 17.53 -5.78 15.83
C CYS A 269 17.79 -6.97 14.90
N PHE A 270 18.19 -6.71 13.65
CA PHE A 270 18.39 -7.75 12.66
C PHE A 270 19.39 -7.34 11.59
N LYS A 271 19.94 -8.31 10.86
CA LYS A 271 20.77 -8.05 9.68
C LYS A 271 19.90 -8.13 8.43
N PRO A 272 19.72 -7.04 7.68
CA PRO A 272 18.97 -7.09 6.43
C PRO A 272 19.64 -8.01 5.41
N TYR A 273 18.85 -8.62 4.52
CA TYR A 273 19.42 -9.33 3.37
C TYR A 273 20.09 -8.33 2.43
N LYS A 274 21.24 -8.73 1.87
CA LYS A 274 21.97 -7.95 0.86
C LYS A 274 21.18 -7.79 -0.43
N ASN A 275 20.43 -8.83 -0.82
CA ASN A 275 19.48 -8.79 -1.93
C ASN A 275 18.04 -9.00 -1.41
N PRO A 276 17.10 -8.07 -1.67
CA PRO A 276 15.70 -8.24 -1.25
C PRO A 276 14.98 -9.41 -1.96
N PHE A 277 15.54 -9.94 -3.06
CA PHE A 277 15.04 -11.11 -3.80
C PHE A 277 15.67 -12.43 -3.30
N TRP A 278 16.00 -12.51 -2.02
CA TRP A 278 16.72 -13.59 -1.34
C TRP A 278 16.25 -15.04 -1.64
N MET A 279 15.03 -15.25 -2.14
CA MET A 279 14.57 -16.56 -2.62
C MET A 279 15.41 -17.14 -3.77
N PHE A 280 16.24 -16.32 -4.42
CA PHE A 280 17.20 -16.75 -5.44
C PHE A 280 18.67 -16.73 -4.97
N ASP A 281 18.91 -16.36 -3.71
CA ASP A 281 20.25 -16.29 -3.12
C ASP A 281 20.44 -17.53 -2.21
N PHE A 282 21.21 -18.52 -2.66
CA PHE A 282 21.42 -19.80 -1.96
C PHE A 282 22.07 -19.67 -0.57
N ALA A 283 22.51 -18.46 -0.18
CA ALA A 283 23.02 -18.13 1.14
C ALA A 283 21.99 -17.30 1.92
N GLY A 284 20.98 -17.96 2.48
CA GLY A 284 19.87 -17.37 3.27
C GLY A 284 20.26 -16.72 4.62
N TRP A 285 21.44 -16.14 4.74
CA TRP A 285 21.93 -15.45 5.94
C TRP A 285 21.84 -13.94 5.73
N GLY A 286 21.35 -13.19 6.73
CA GLY A 286 21.43 -11.73 6.71
C GLY A 286 22.90 -11.31 6.65
N THR A 287 23.31 -10.71 5.53
CA THR A 287 24.72 -10.40 5.21
C THR A 287 25.06 -8.91 5.31
N GLY A 288 24.08 -8.05 5.68
CA GLY A 288 24.31 -6.64 5.97
C GLY A 288 24.74 -6.36 7.41
N GLU A 289 25.07 -5.10 7.69
CA GLU A 289 25.27 -4.61 9.06
C GLU A 289 23.97 -4.73 9.87
N PRO A 290 24.05 -5.06 11.18
CA PRO A 290 22.87 -5.05 12.04
C PRO A 290 22.20 -3.68 12.06
N VAL A 291 20.89 -3.67 11.86
CA VAL A 291 20.04 -2.48 11.99
C VAL A 291 19.13 -2.67 13.19
N ARG A 292 19.01 -1.61 13.98
CA ARG A 292 18.07 -1.51 15.09
C ARG A 292 16.89 -0.64 14.67
N VAL A 293 15.69 -1.17 14.82
CA VAL A 293 14.43 -0.44 14.60
C VAL A 293 13.71 -0.36 15.93
N ASP A 294 13.75 0.83 16.54
CA ASP A 294 13.07 1.09 17.79
C ASP A 294 11.58 1.38 17.55
N ARG A 295 10.74 0.99 18.52
CA ARG A 295 9.30 1.31 18.55
C ARG A 295 9.02 2.81 18.63
N VAL A 296 9.96 3.60 19.14
CA VAL A 296 9.75 5.01 19.47
C VAL A 296 9.95 5.89 18.24
N VAL A 297 8.92 6.64 17.87
CA VAL A 297 9.02 7.75 16.91
C VAL A 297 9.55 8.96 17.69
N PRO A 298 10.61 9.66 17.24
CA PRO A 298 10.91 10.99 17.76
C PRO A 298 9.65 11.84 17.61
N SER A 299 9.23 12.49 18.69
CA SER A 299 8.14 13.46 18.64
C SER A 299 8.40 14.46 17.50
N ALA A 300 7.42 14.61 16.61
CA ALA A 300 7.38 15.70 15.63
C ALA A 300 7.37 17.06 16.33
#